data_AF-A0A1X2E8S4-F1
#
_entry.id   AF-A0A1X2E8S4-F1
#
_cell.length_a   1.000
_cell.length_b   1.000
_cell.length_c   1.000
_cell.angle_alpha   90.00
_cell.angle_beta   90.00
_cell.angle_gamma   90.00
#
_symmetry.space_group_name_H-M   'P 1'
#
loop_
_entity.id
_entity.type
_entity.pdbx_description
1 polymer ?
#
loop_
_entity_poly.entity_id
_entity_poly.type
_entity_poly.pdbx_seq_one_letter_code
_entity_poly.pdbx_strand_id
1 'polypeptide(L)'
;MRPTNMAISATLVAVGVAGGVGVAPSAWAYDPAINGTYTATVVGDWARTNEIFHQEAVVRSTWTITTSCSTAYRCDGTVVSDQGWTAPIFMNEGKTWFVKRDIPNWTTCPDGTSYVGHDVIHFYPANPETGENVLGSPVLAGREQTSGPSGACGTNKPLYIDQPFRLDKIS
;
A
#
# COMPACT_ATOMS: atom_id res chain seq x y z
N MET A 1 11.26 40.29 -87.36
CA MET A 1 9.82 40.57 -87.10
C MET A 1 9.36 39.73 -85.93
N ARG A 2 8.62 40.38 -85.01
CA ARG A 2 7.99 39.92 -83.75
C ARG A 2 8.85 39.87 -82.48
N PRO A 3 8.25 40.25 -81.32
CA PRO A 3 8.90 41.05 -80.28
C PRO A 3 9.01 40.31 -78.94
N THR A 4 9.74 40.95 -78.01
CA THR A 4 9.76 40.70 -76.57
C THR A 4 8.35 40.71 -75.95
N ASN A 5 8.12 39.84 -74.96
CA ASN A 5 7.15 40.09 -73.90
C ASN A 5 7.65 39.52 -72.57
N MET A 6 7.79 40.42 -71.61
CA MET A 6 8.02 40.19 -70.20
C MET A 6 6.66 39.92 -69.54
N ALA A 7 6.55 38.90 -68.69
CA ALA A 7 5.45 38.77 -67.74
C ALA A 7 5.99 38.20 -66.42
N ILE A 8 5.94 39.03 -65.40
CA ILE A 8 6.22 38.74 -64.00
C ILE A 8 5.04 37.93 -63.45
N SER A 9 5.30 36.77 -62.85
CA SER A 9 4.35 36.11 -61.94
C SER A 9 5.10 35.64 -60.71
N ALA A 10 4.87 36.36 -59.61
CA ALA A 10 5.27 35.97 -58.27
C ALA A 10 4.26 34.94 -57.73
N THR A 11 4.73 33.76 -57.37
CA THR A 11 3.95 32.79 -56.58
C THR A 11 4.76 32.38 -55.36
N LEU A 12 4.42 33.02 -54.24
CA LEU A 12 4.70 32.53 -52.90
C LEU A 12 4.08 31.13 -52.74
N VAL A 13 4.90 30.12 -52.43
CA VAL A 13 4.40 28.89 -51.82
C VAL A 13 5.03 28.79 -50.44
N ALA A 14 4.35 29.40 -49.46
CA ALA A 14 4.55 29.06 -48.06
C ALA A 14 3.90 27.69 -47.84
N VAL A 15 4.72 26.62 -47.83
CA VAL A 15 4.25 25.31 -47.37
C VAL A 15 4.08 25.41 -45.86
N GLY A 16 2.84 25.60 -45.42
CA GLY A 16 2.47 25.56 -44.02
C GLY A 16 2.77 24.18 -43.45
N VAL A 17 3.68 24.10 -42.49
CA VAL A 17 3.81 22.94 -41.61
C VAL A 17 2.56 22.91 -40.74
N ALA A 18 1.53 22.19 -41.18
CA ALA A 18 0.42 21.81 -40.31
C ALA A 18 0.97 20.77 -39.31
N GLY A 19 1.59 21.28 -38.25
CA GLY A 19 2.00 20.47 -37.11
C GLY A 19 0.76 19.79 -36.54
N GLY A 20 0.73 18.46 -36.60
CA GLY A 20 -0.30 17.66 -35.95
C GLY A 20 -0.23 17.91 -34.45
N VAL A 21 -1.10 18.80 -33.95
CA VAL A 21 -1.39 18.89 -32.52
C VAL A 21 -2.19 17.65 -32.18
N GLY A 22 -1.49 16.54 -31.94
CA GLY A 22 -2.09 15.40 -31.27
C GLY A 22 -2.60 15.91 -29.93
N VAL A 23 -3.92 15.84 -29.72
CA VAL A 23 -4.50 16.02 -28.40
C VAL A 23 -3.78 15.07 -27.46
N ALA A 24 -2.98 15.62 -26.54
CA ALA A 24 -2.34 14.81 -25.52
C ALA A 24 -3.46 14.06 -24.77
N PRO A 25 -3.32 12.76 -24.51
CA PRO A 25 -4.31 12.04 -23.72
C PRO A 25 -4.46 12.76 -22.38
N SER A 26 -5.69 12.86 -21.89
CA SER A 26 -5.98 13.41 -20.57
C SER A 26 -5.18 12.63 -19.53
N ALA A 27 -4.35 13.32 -18.74
CA ALA A 27 -3.67 12.72 -17.61
C ALA A 27 -4.73 12.36 -16.56
N TRP A 28 -4.99 11.06 -16.36
CA TRP A 28 -5.86 10.59 -15.29
C TRP A 28 -4.95 10.15 -14.15
N ALA A 29 -5.02 10.85 -13.03
CA ALA A 29 -4.35 10.42 -11.81
C ALA A 29 -5.12 9.22 -11.23
N TYR A 30 -4.45 8.10 -11.03
CA TYR A 30 -4.99 6.98 -10.26
C TYR A 30 -5.27 7.45 -8.83
N ASP A 31 -6.44 7.11 -8.27
CA ASP A 31 -6.75 7.33 -6.86
C ASP A 31 -6.21 6.15 -6.04
N PRO A 32 -5.19 6.36 -5.19
CA PRO A 32 -4.64 5.27 -4.40
C PRO A 32 -5.48 4.93 -3.17
N ALA A 33 -6.51 5.69 -2.81
CA ALA A 33 -7.31 5.44 -1.62
C ALA A 33 -7.94 4.03 -1.62
N ILE A 34 -7.90 3.36 -0.47
CA ILE A 34 -8.37 1.96 -0.30
C ILE A 34 -9.59 1.88 0.60
N ASN A 35 -10.60 2.68 0.28
CA ASN A 35 -11.83 2.75 1.07
C ASN A 35 -12.70 1.51 0.86
N GLY A 36 -13.22 0.97 1.96
CA GLY A 36 -14.15 -0.15 1.94
C GLY A 36 -14.02 -1.07 3.15
N THR A 37 -14.63 -2.24 3.01
CA THR A 37 -14.53 -3.32 3.99
C THR A 37 -13.69 -4.45 3.42
N TYR A 38 -12.86 -5.05 4.27
CA TYR A 38 -11.85 -6.03 3.90
C TYR A 38 -11.85 -7.23 4.87
N THR A 39 -11.52 -8.40 4.36
CA THR A 39 -11.09 -9.54 5.18
C THR A 39 -9.59 -9.46 5.38
N ALA A 40 -9.15 -9.23 6.61
CA ALA A 40 -7.75 -9.26 7.00
C ALA A 40 -7.39 -10.64 7.53
N THR A 41 -6.35 -11.26 6.96
CA THR A 41 -5.87 -12.59 7.34
C THR A 41 -4.39 -12.52 7.70
N VAL A 42 -4.06 -12.77 8.96
CA VAL A 42 -2.70 -13.07 9.43
C VAL A 42 -2.46 -14.57 9.26
N VAL A 43 -1.47 -14.93 8.46
CA VAL A 43 -1.18 -16.33 8.09
C VAL A 43 -0.16 -16.90 9.06
N GLY A 44 -0.64 -17.34 10.23
CA GLY A 44 0.20 -17.88 11.29
C GLY A 44 0.98 -19.14 10.93
N ASP A 45 0.57 -19.89 9.90
CA ASP A 45 1.28 -21.08 9.42
C ASP A 45 2.74 -20.81 9.02
N TRP A 46 3.07 -19.56 8.69
CA TRP A 46 4.41 -19.14 8.26
C TRP A 46 5.08 -18.12 9.17
N ALA A 47 4.69 -18.13 10.45
CA ALA A 47 5.22 -17.22 11.45
C ALA A 47 6.71 -17.47 11.72
N ARG A 48 7.39 -16.40 12.13
CA ARG A 48 8.75 -16.45 12.63
C ARG A 48 8.84 -15.68 13.94
N THR A 49 9.28 -16.35 14.99
CA THR A 49 9.74 -15.68 16.20
C THR A 49 11.25 -15.56 16.13
N ASN A 50 11.76 -14.33 16.17
CA ASN A 50 13.20 -14.09 16.18
C ASN A 50 13.94 -14.83 15.03
N GLU A 51 13.33 -14.81 13.84
CA GLU A 51 13.78 -15.45 12.59
C GLU A 51 13.62 -16.99 12.54
N ILE A 52 13.19 -17.63 13.63
CA ILE A 52 12.95 -19.06 13.69
C ILE A 52 11.51 -19.33 13.30
N PHE A 53 11.32 -20.19 12.30
CA PHE A 53 10.00 -20.61 11.85
C PHE A 53 9.27 -21.44 12.89
N HIS A 54 7.98 -21.13 13.10
CA HIS A 54 7.03 -21.97 13.79
C HIS A 54 5.62 -21.63 13.33
N GLN A 55 4.65 -22.44 13.74
CA GLN A 55 3.24 -22.16 13.47
C GLN A 55 2.66 -21.31 14.60
N GLU A 56 1.93 -20.29 14.21
CA GLU A 56 1.01 -19.51 15.04
C GLU A 56 -0.43 -19.71 14.53
N ALA A 57 -1.40 -19.25 15.30
CA ALA A 57 -2.79 -19.27 14.85
C ALA A 57 -2.99 -18.40 13.60
N VAL A 58 -3.78 -18.90 12.64
CA VAL A 58 -4.29 -18.08 11.54
C VAL A 58 -5.41 -17.21 12.10
N VAL A 59 -5.24 -15.89 12.06
CA VAL A 59 -6.21 -14.93 12.58
C VAL A 59 -6.91 -14.26 11.42
N ARG A 60 -8.25 -14.30 11.41
CA ARG A 60 -9.08 -13.56 10.46
C ARG A 60 -9.91 -12.51 11.18
N SER A 61 -10.01 -11.32 10.58
CA SER A 61 -10.80 -10.20 11.08
C SER A 61 -11.38 -9.40 9.92
N THR A 62 -12.41 -8.62 10.21
CA THR A 62 -13.05 -7.71 9.27
C THR A 62 -12.59 -6.30 9.54
N TRP A 63 -12.01 -5.65 8.54
CA TRP A 63 -11.51 -4.29 8.64
C TRP A 63 -12.38 -3.34 7.84
N THR A 64 -12.81 -2.24 8.45
CA THR A 64 -13.38 -1.09 7.74
C THR A 64 -12.30 -0.03 7.62
N ILE A 65 -11.92 0.29 6.39
CA ILE A 65 -10.81 1.19 6.06
C ILE A 65 -11.37 2.47 5.46
N THR A 66 -10.97 3.61 6.01
CA THR A 66 -11.26 4.95 5.49
C THR A 66 -9.97 5.73 5.36
N THR A 67 -9.66 6.19 4.16
CA THR A 67 -8.43 6.86 3.75
C THR A 67 -8.74 8.04 2.85
N SER A 68 -7.87 9.04 2.90
CA SER A 68 -7.87 10.19 2.01
C SER A 68 -6.45 10.51 1.59
N CYS A 69 -6.27 10.98 0.36
CA CYS A 69 -4.96 11.18 -0.25
C CYS A 69 -4.75 12.65 -0.58
N SER A 70 -3.67 13.23 -0.05
CA SER A 70 -3.24 14.60 -0.40
C SER A 70 -2.43 14.63 -1.69
N THR A 71 -1.76 13.53 -2.01
CA THR A 71 -1.04 13.30 -3.28
C THR A 71 -1.13 11.83 -3.64
N ALA A 72 -0.68 11.45 -4.84
CA ALA A 72 -0.58 10.04 -5.24
C ALA A 72 0.37 9.21 -4.34
N TYR A 73 1.24 9.85 -3.56
CA TYR A 73 2.22 9.19 -2.70
C TYR A 73 1.89 9.26 -1.21
N ARG A 74 1.01 10.20 -0.83
CA ARG A 74 0.72 10.54 0.56
C ARG A 74 -0.77 10.42 0.87
N CYS A 75 -1.11 9.39 1.63
CA CYS A 75 -2.46 9.13 2.10
C CYS A 75 -2.45 8.80 3.59
N ASP A 76 -3.53 9.16 4.26
CA ASP A 76 -3.72 9.00 5.69
C ASP A 76 -5.18 8.59 5.95
N GLY A 77 -5.42 7.87 7.05
CA GLY A 77 -6.74 7.35 7.36
C GLY A 77 -6.82 6.57 8.65
N THR A 78 -7.87 5.77 8.77
CA THR A 78 -8.16 4.95 9.94
C THR A 78 -8.66 3.56 9.51
N VAL A 79 -8.24 2.55 10.28
CA VAL A 79 -8.74 1.17 10.21
C VAL A 79 -9.51 0.89 11.48
N VAL A 80 -10.73 0.39 11.34
CA VAL A 80 -11.55 -0.13 12.43
C VAL A 80 -11.70 -1.64 12.23
N SER A 81 -11.28 -2.42 13.22
CA SER A 81 -11.38 -3.88 13.20
C SER A 81 -12.58 -4.37 14.01
N ASP A 82 -13.24 -5.42 13.53
CA ASP A 82 -14.28 -6.14 14.27
C ASP A 82 -13.77 -6.80 15.57
N GLN A 83 -12.44 -6.88 15.74
CA GLN A 83 -11.79 -7.30 16.98
C GLN A 83 -11.72 -6.19 18.05
N GLY A 84 -12.37 -5.04 17.83
CA GLY A 84 -12.54 -4.00 18.83
C GLY A 84 -11.38 -3.01 18.97
N TRP A 85 -10.50 -2.94 17.97
CA TRP A 85 -9.41 -1.95 17.93
C TRP A 85 -9.55 -0.99 16.75
N THR A 86 -8.92 0.18 16.89
CA THR A 86 -8.83 1.21 15.86
C THR A 86 -7.40 1.69 15.75
N ALA A 87 -6.90 1.87 14.53
CA ALA A 87 -5.51 2.27 14.30
C ALA A 87 -5.39 3.24 13.12
N PRO A 88 -4.40 4.15 13.14
CA PRO A 88 -4.08 4.95 11.96
C PRO A 88 -3.52 4.07 10.85
N ILE A 89 -3.90 4.40 9.62
CA ILE A 89 -3.30 3.86 8.40
C ILE A 89 -2.71 4.99 7.57
N PHE A 90 -1.55 4.76 6.95
CA PHE A 90 -0.91 5.75 6.10
C PHE A 90 -0.09 5.11 4.98
N MET A 91 0.15 5.89 3.93
CA MET A 91 1.07 5.60 2.84
C MET A 91 1.88 6.86 2.57
N ASN A 92 3.21 6.76 2.54
CA ASN A 92 4.11 7.92 2.30
C ASN A 92 4.96 7.80 1.04
N GLU A 93 4.93 6.64 0.36
CA GLU A 93 5.79 6.30 -0.78
C GLU A 93 5.03 5.83 -2.03
N GLY A 94 3.69 5.92 -2.01
CA GLY A 94 2.82 5.57 -3.15
C GLY A 94 2.69 4.08 -3.47
N LYS A 95 3.30 3.19 -2.68
CA LYS A 95 3.25 1.73 -2.92
C LYS A 95 2.77 0.92 -1.73
N THR A 96 3.22 1.26 -0.53
CA THR A 96 3.00 0.45 0.68
C THR A 96 2.18 1.22 1.70
N TRP A 97 1.11 0.57 2.16
CA TRP A 97 0.31 1.00 3.28
C TRP A 97 0.88 0.46 4.58
N PHE A 98 0.77 1.24 5.64
CA PHE A 98 1.19 0.89 6.98
C PHE A 98 0.05 1.12 7.97
N VAL A 99 -0.23 0.13 8.80
CA VAL A 99 -1.08 0.23 9.98
C VAL A 99 -0.18 0.02 11.19
N LYS A 100 -0.24 0.93 12.16
CA LYS A 100 0.55 0.85 13.38
C LYS A 100 -0.37 0.89 14.59
N ARG A 101 -0.21 -0.06 15.51
CA ARG A 101 -0.99 -0.11 16.75
C ARG A 101 -0.17 -0.69 17.89
N ASP A 102 -0.61 -0.39 19.09
CA ASP A 102 -0.12 -1.03 20.30
C ASP A 102 -1.11 -2.13 20.73
N ILE A 103 -0.58 -3.28 21.11
CA ILE A 103 -1.33 -4.42 21.64
C ILE A 103 -1.10 -4.47 23.16
N PRO A 104 -2.10 -4.12 23.99
CA PRO A 104 -1.95 -4.18 25.44
C PRO A 104 -1.80 -5.63 25.89
N ASN A 105 -0.95 -5.84 26.90
CA ASN A 105 -0.72 -7.16 27.51
C ASN A 105 -0.32 -8.26 26.51
N TRP A 106 0.48 -7.91 25.50
CA TRP A 106 0.86 -8.85 24.45
C TRP A 106 1.86 -9.89 24.95
N THR A 107 2.96 -9.44 25.58
CA THR A 107 3.95 -10.34 26.17
C THR A 107 3.68 -10.47 27.66
N THR A 108 3.18 -11.63 28.08
CA THR A 108 3.04 -11.96 29.51
C THR A 108 4.23 -12.80 29.98
N CYS A 109 4.93 -12.33 31.00
CA CYS A 109 6.08 -13.01 31.57
C CYS A 109 5.66 -14.08 32.60
N PRO A 110 6.55 -15.04 32.94
CA PRO A 110 6.24 -16.07 33.93
C PRO A 110 5.87 -15.55 35.34
N ASP A 111 6.29 -14.33 35.68
CA ASP A 111 5.96 -13.66 36.94
C ASP A 111 4.58 -12.96 36.92
N GLY A 112 3.86 -13.04 35.79
CA GLY A 112 2.55 -12.42 35.58
C GLY A 112 2.61 -10.97 35.10
N THR A 113 3.79 -10.35 35.01
CA THR A 113 3.91 -9.00 34.42
C THR A 113 3.62 -9.05 32.92
N SER A 114 3.01 -7.98 32.40
CA SER A 114 2.62 -7.90 31.00
C SER A 114 3.17 -6.64 30.35
N TYR A 115 3.65 -6.77 29.12
CA TYR A 115 4.22 -5.68 28.34
C TYR A 115 3.41 -5.43 27.06
N VAL A 116 3.40 -4.18 26.62
CA VAL A 116 2.78 -3.77 25.37
C VAL A 116 3.59 -4.31 24.19
N GLY A 117 2.90 -4.84 23.18
CA GLY A 117 3.48 -5.15 21.88
C GLY A 117 3.26 -4.00 20.90
N HIS A 118 4.27 -3.68 20.10
CA HIS A 118 4.18 -2.72 19.01
C HIS A 118 4.00 -3.48 17.71
N ASP A 119 2.84 -3.30 17.08
CA ASP A 119 2.44 -4.00 15.87
C ASP A 119 2.49 -3.06 14.67
N VAL A 120 3.16 -3.52 13.61
CA VAL A 120 3.30 -2.83 12.33
C VAL A 120 2.88 -3.79 11.23
N ILE A 121 1.78 -3.47 10.58
CA ILE A 121 1.25 -4.22 9.45
C ILE A 121 1.52 -3.39 8.21
N HIS A 122 2.26 -3.95 7.25
CA HIS A 122 2.50 -3.29 5.97
C HIS A 122 1.98 -4.15 4.83
N PHE A 123 1.38 -3.52 3.82
CA PHE A 123 0.81 -4.24 2.69
C PHE A 123 0.70 -3.36 1.45
N TYR A 124 0.58 -4.00 0.29
CA TYR A 124 0.50 -3.35 -1.00
C TYR A 124 -0.47 -4.08 -1.93
N PRO A 125 -1.13 -3.39 -2.88
CA PRO A 125 -1.96 -4.02 -3.90
C PRO A 125 -1.14 -5.02 -4.71
N ALA A 126 -1.58 -6.28 -4.74
CA ALA A 126 -0.81 -7.37 -5.31
C ALA A 126 -1.64 -8.20 -6.29
N ASN A 127 -1.00 -8.71 -7.34
CA ASN A 127 -1.58 -9.73 -8.19
C ASN A 127 -1.85 -10.99 -7.33
N PRO A 128 -3.07 -11.56 -7.33
CA PRO A 128 -3.40 -12.72 -6.49
C PRO A 128 -2.60 -13.99 -6.79
N GLU A 129 -2.08 -14.13 -8.02
CA GLU A 129 -1.35 -15.31 -8.50
C GLU A 129 0.16 -15.13 -8.35
N THR A 130 0.69 -13.96 -8.74
CA THR A 130 2.15 -13.73 -8.76
C THR A 130 2.68 -13.03 -7.52
N GLY A 131 1.82 -12.36 -6.74
CA GLY A 131 2.22 -11.53 -5.60
C GLY A 131 2.91 -10.21 -5.98
N GLU A 132 3.02 -9.91 -7.29
CA GLU A 132 3.62 -8.69 -7.79
C GLU A 132 2.75 -7.48 -7.48
N ASN A 133 3.38 -6.33 -7.25
CA ASN A 133 2.67 -5.10 -6.97
C ASN A 133 1.89 -4.62 -8.21
N VAL A 134 0.56 -4.57 -8.10
CA VAL A 134 -0.35 -4.16 -9.17
C VAL A 134 -1.38 -3.18 -8.63
N LEU A 135 -1.31 -1.93 -9.08
CA LEU A 135 -2.25 -0.87 -8.69
C LEU A 135 -3.70 -1.28 -9.00
N GLY A 136 -4.62 -0.90 -8.11
CA GLY A 136 -6.04 -1.22 -8.24
C GLY A 136 -6.42 -2.66 -7.92
N SER A 137 -5.48 -3.53 -7.53
CA SER A 137 -5.81 -4.90 -7.14
C SER A 137 -6.75 -4.93 -5.92
N PRO A 138 -7.81 -5.76 -5.93
CA PRO A 138 -8.68 -5.97 -4.77
C PRO A 138 -8.03 -6.84 -3.68
N VAL A 139 -6.86 -7.42 -3.98
CA VAL A 139 -6.07 -8.24 -3.05
C VAL A 139 -4.80 -7.48 -2.71
N LEU A 140 -4.49 -7.41 -1.42
CA LEU A 140 -3.26 -6.80 -0.92
C LEU A 140 -2.44 -7.84 -0.16
N ALA A 141 -1.15 -7.89 -0.46
CA ALA A 141 -0.19 -8.77 0.18
C ALA A 141 0.71 -7.96 1.11
N GLY A 142 1.15 -8.57 2.21
CA GLY A 142 1.89 -7.86 3.22
C GLY A 142 2.50 -8.73 4.31
N ARG A 143 2.91 -8.07 5.39
CA ARG A 143 3.41 -8.70 6.62
C ARG A 143 2.88 -7.97 7.84
N GLU A 144 2.62 -8.73 8.88
CA GLU A 144 2.45 -8.23 10.25
C GLU A 144 3.76 -8.45 11.00
N GLN A 145 4.17 -7.45 11.78
CA GLN A 145 5.34 -7.52 12.64
C GLN A 145 4.99 -6.96 14.01
N THR A 146 4.96 -7.84 15.01
CA THR A 146 4.76 -7.42 16.40
C THR A 146 6.06 -7.58 17.19
N SER A 147 6.42 -6.54 17.93
CA SER A 147 7.65 -6.49 18.73
C SER A 147 7.40 -6.04 20.16
N GLY A 148 8.06 -6.69 21.11
CA GLY A 148 8.02 -6.31 22.52
C GLY A 148 9.18 -5.40 22.90
N PRO A 149 9.14 -4.75 24.08
CA PRO A 149 10.26 -3.96 24.56
C PRO A 149 11.47 -4.85 24.85
N SER A 150 12.67 -4.34 24.56
CA SER A 150 13.92 -5.00 24.98
C SER A 150 14.00 -5.05 26.51
N GLY A 151 14.51 -6.17 27.04
CA GLY A 151 14.57 -6.40 28.49
C GLY A 151 13.28 -6.96 29.10
N ALA A 152 12.19 -7.05 28.34
CA ALA A 152 10.96 -7.71 28.80
C ALA A 152 11.24 -9.16 29.20
N CYS A 153 10.60 -9.62 30.28
CA CYS A 153 10.75 -10.96 30.84
C CYS A 153 12.21 -11.36 31.13
N GLY A 154 13.08 -10.39 31.45
CA GLY A 154 14.50 -10.64 31.71
C GLY A 154 15.31 -11.04 30.47
N THR A 155 14.76 -10.86 29.26
CA THR A 155 15.42 -11.21 28.00
C THR A 155 15.82 -9.93 27.25
N ASN A 156 17.11 -9.80 26.92
CA ASN A 156 17.60 -8.62 26.20
C ASN A 156 17.06 -8.58 24.76
N LYS A 157 17.11 -9.72 24.04
CA LYS A 157 16.52 -9.82 22.70
C LYS A 157 14.99 -9.68 22.81
N PRO A 158 14.38 -8.66 22.20
CA PRO A 158 12.93 -8.50 22.27
C PRO A 158 12.21 -9.70 21.65
N LEU A 159 11.01 -10.01 22.12
CA LEU A 159 10.12 -10.89 21.39
C LEU A 159 9.73 -10.20 20.10
N TYR A 160 10.08 -10.79 18.97
CA TYR A 160 9.76 -10.27 17.64
C TYR A 160 9.09 -11.37 16.83
N ILE A 161 7.83 -11.17 16.48
CA ILE A 161 7.01 -12.08 15.69
C ILE A 161 6.73 -11.41 14.35
N ASP A 162 7.01 -12.12 13.25
CA ASP A 162 6.73 -11.65 11.90
C ASP A 162 6.02 -12.75 11.09
N GLN A 163 4.95 -12.36 10.38
CA GLN A 163 3.99 -13.29 9.78
C GLN A 163 3.48 -12.72 8.45
N PRO A 164 3.19 -13.55 7.44
CA PRO A 164 2.52 -13.08 6.23
C PRO A 164 1.12 -12.55 6.52
N PHE A 165 0.77 -11.49 5.81
CA PHE A 165 -0.53 -10.83 5.92
C PHE A 165 -1.18 -10.74 4.55
N ARG A 166 -2.50 -10.93 4.50
CA ARG A 166 -3.32 -10.79 3.30
C ARG A 166 -4.56 -9.98 3.64
N LEU A 167 -4.93 -9.09 2.73
CA LEU A 167 -6.14 -8.29 2.83
C LEU A 167 -6.95 -8.43 1.54
N ASP A 168 -8.20 -8.87 1.65
CA ASP A 168 -9.09 -9.09 0.51
C ASP A 168 -10.28 -8.13 0.61
N LYS A 169 -10.53 -7.32 -0.42
CA LYS A 169 -11.69 -6.42 -0.43
C LYS A 169 -12.98 -7.21 -0.54
N ILE A 170 -13.96 -6.89 0.31
CA ILE A 170 -15.29 -7.52 0.32
C ILE A 170 -16.44 -6.57 -0.05
N SER A 171 -16.28 -5.26 0.16
CA SER A 171 -17.22 -4.22 -0.32
C SER A 171 -16.54 -2.88 -0.50
#